data_AF-A0A0F9R5K3-F1
#
_entry.id   AF-A0A0F9R5K3-F1
#
_cell.length_a   1.000
_cell.length_b   1.000
_cell.length_c   1.000
_cell.angle_alpha   90.00
_cell.angle_beta   90.00
_cell.angle_gamma   90.00
#
_symmetry.space_group_name_H-M   'P 1'
#
loop_
_entity.id
_entity.type
_entity.pdbx_description
1 polymer ?
#
loop_
_entity_poly.entity_id
_entity_poly.type
_entity_poly.pdbx_seq_one_letter_code
_entity_poly.pdbx_strand_id
1 'polypeptide(L)' 'MKSVKQIERENIKKAALFLQQSKNAVALTGAGISTESGIPDFRGDNGIWKKYPIETFGGFEIF' A
#
# COMPACT_ATOMS: atom_id res chain seq x y z
N MET A 1 -17.85 16.56 17.99
CA MET A 1 -16.59 16.22 17.29
C MET A 1 -16.82 14.95 16.49
N LYS A 2 -16.41 14.88 15.21
CA LYS A 2 -16.57 13.65 14.40
C LYS A 2 -15.54 12.60 14.86
N SER A 3 -15.93 11.33 14.87
CA SER A 3 -15.00 10.24 15.19
C SER A 3 -14.04 9.97 14.03
N VAL A 4 -12.87 9.37 14.31
CA VAL A 4 -11.87 8.97 13.29
C VAL A 4 -12.52 8.12 12.19
N LYS A 5 -13.31 7.10 12.58
CA LYS A 5 -14.04 6.25 11.63
C LYS A 5 -15.01 7.01 10.73
N GLN A 6 -15.61 8.08 11.24
CA GLN A 6 -16.51 8.91 10.46
C GLN A 6 -15.74 9.75 9.42
N ILE A 7 -14.55 10.24 9.77
CA ILE A 7 -13.68 10.96 8.85
C ILE A 7 -13.17 10.03 7.73
N GLU A 8 -12.74 8.81 8.07
CA GLU A 8 -12.29 7.81 7.10
C GLU A 8 -13.37 7.47 6.07
N ARG A 9 -14.60 7.21 6.52
CA ARG A 9 -15.73 6.90 5.63
C ARG A 9 -16.02 8.04 4.65
N GLU A 10 -15.94 9.28 5.11
CA GLU A 10 -16.16 10.45 4.25
C GLU A 10 -15.03 10.60 3.22
N ASN A 11 -13.77 10.33 3.59
CA ASN A 11 -12.66 10.33 2.65
C ASN A 11 -12.78 9.25 1.58
N ILE A 12 -13.23 8.04 1.94
CA ILE A 12 -13.46 6.95 0.97
C ILE A 12 -14.52 7.36 -0.05
N LYS A 13 -15.65 7.93 0.41
CA LYS A 13 -16.70 8.44 -0.50
C LYS A 13 -16.17 9.53 -1.43
N LYS A 14 -15.34 10.43 -0.90
CA LYS A 14 -14.74 11.52 -1.69
C LYS A 14 -13.79 10.98 -2.76
N ALA A 15 -12.95 9.99 -2.42
CA ALA A 15 -12.08 9.32 -3.38
C ALA A 15 -12.89 8.61 -4.48
N ALA A 16 -13.97 7.91 -4.12
CA ALA A 16 -14.86 7.26 -5.09
C ALA A 16 -15.49 8.27 -6.06
N LEU A 17 -15.94 9.43 -5.57
CA LEU A 17 -16.48 10.50 -6.41
C LEU A 17 -15.42 11.03 -7.41
N PHE A 18 -14.19 11.24 -6.95
CA PHE A 18 -13.10 11.69 -7.82
C PHE A 18 -12.75 10.66 -8.89
N LEU A 19 -12.75 9.37 -8.55
CA LEU A 19 -12.55 8.29 -9.52
C LEU A 19 -13.67 8.26 -10.55
N GLN A 20 -14.93 8.37 -10.13
CA GLN A 20 -16.09 8.38 -11.02
C GLN A 20 -16.08 9.56 -12.01
N GLN A 21 -15.63 10.74 -11.57
CA GLN A 21 -15.59 11.94 -12.40
C GLN A 21 -14.33 12.05 -13.27
N SER A 22 -13.32 11.21 -13.03
CA SER A 22 -12.07 11.27 -13.78
C SER A 22 -12.25 10.76 -15.20
N LYS A 23 -11.70 11.51 -16.17
CA LYS A 23 -11.56 11.04 -17.56
C LYS A 23 -10.40 10.04 -17.71
N ASN A 24 -9.38 10.16 -16.87
CA ASN A 24 -8.17 9.33 -16.89
C ASN A 24 -7.71 9.11 -15.44
N ALA A 25 -8.01 7.93 -14.87
CA ALA A 25 -7.54 7.56 -13.55
C ALA A 25 -6.27 6.72 -13.66
N VAL A 26 -5.27 7.04 -12.83
CA VAL A 26 -4.02 6.27 -12.72
C VAL A 26 -3.83 5.90 -11.26
N ALA A 27 -3.52 4.64 -11.00
CA ALA A 27 -3.14 4.15 -9.68
C ALA A 27 -1.65 3.82 -9.67
N LEU A 28 -0.89 4.46 -8.80
CA LEU A 28 0.47 4.04 -8.46
C LEU A 28 0.37 3.12 -7.26
N THR A 29 0.78 1.86 -7.43
CA THR A 29 0.73 0.84 -6.38
C THR A 29 2.14 0.43 -5.97
N GLY A 30 2.27 -0.04 -4.73
CA GLY A 30 3.46 -0.73 -4.24
C GLY A 30 3.13 -2.16 -3.83
N ALA A 31 4.09 -2.88 -3.26
CA ALA A 31 3.92 -4.28 -2.83
C ALA A 31 2.72 -4.49 -1.87
N GLY A 32 2.33 -3.47 -1.10
CA GLY A 32 1.19 -3.52 -0.19
C GLY A 32 -0.16 -3.79 -0.86
N ILE A 33 -0.31 -3.62 -2.18
CA ILE A 33 -1.56 -4.01 -2.87
C ILE A 33 -1.74 -5.54 -2.92
N SER A 34 -0.65 -6.29 -2.78
CA SER A 34 -0.63 -7.76 -2.93
C SER A 34 -0.61 -8.52 -1.60
N THR A 35 -0.48 -7.82 -0.47
CA THR A 35 -0.40 -8.45 0.87
C THR A 35 -1.65 -9.22 1.24
N GLU A 36 -2.83 -8.67 0.94
CA GLU A 36 -4.11 -9.37 1.15
C GLU A 36 -4.29 -10.59 0.23
N SER A 37 -3.48 -10.70 -0.84
CA SER A 37 -3.41 -11.90 -1.70
C SER A 37 -2.39 -12.94 -1.21
N GLY A 38 -1.77 -12.73 -0.04
CA GLY A 38 -0.77 -13.62 0.53
C GLY A 38 0.66 -13.41 0.04
N ILE A 39 0.91 -12.41 -0.80
CA ILE A 39 2.27 -12.04 -1.22
C ILE A 39 2.83 -11.06 -0.18
N PRO A 40 3.84 -11.44 0.62
CA PRO A 40 4.35 -10.56 1.64
C PRO A 40 4.98 -9.31 1.01
N ASP A 41 4.77 -8.16 1.64
CA ASP A 41 5.49 -6.95 1.26
C ASP A 41 6.92 -6.98 1.81
N PHE A 42 7.64 -5.90 1.58
CA PHE A 42 9.01 -5.74 2.04
C PHE A 42 9.12 -5.20 3.47
N ARG A 43 8.20 -4.32 3.89
CA ARG A 43 8.39 -3.39 5.02
C ARG A 43 7.30 -3.42 6.09
N GLY A 44 6.12 -3.96 5.78
CA GLY A 44 4.96 -4.00 6.66
C GLY A 44 5.16 -4.92 7.85
N ASP A 45 4.09 -5.18 8.58
CA ASP A 45 4.17 -5.96 9.82
C ASP A 45 4.75 -7.36 9.61
N ASN A 46 4.39 -7.98 8.49
CA ASN A 46 4.90 -9.27 8.01
C ASN A 46 5.93 -9.13 6.88
N GLY A 47 6.57 -7.96 6.77
CA GLY A 47 7.50 -7.64 5.69
C GLY A 47 8.73 -8.54 5.69
N ILE A 48 9.16 -8.99 4.51
CA ILE A 48 10.21 -10.00 4.38
C ILE A 48 11.57 -9.54 4.92
N TRP A 49 11.84 -8.24 4.97
CA TRP A 49 13.10 -7.68 5.49
C TRP A 49 13.25 -7.83 7.01
N LYS A 50 12.17 -8.13 7.73
CA LYS A 50 12.26 -8.51 9.15
C LYS A 50 12.83 -9.90 9.35
N LYS A 51 12.80 -10.76 8.32
CA LYS A 51 13.29 -12.15 8.35
C LYS A 51 14.58 -12.33 7.55
N TYR A 52 14.70 -11.65 6.42
CA TYR A 52 15.83 -11.77 5.51
C TYR A 52 16.59 -10.43 5.45
N PRO A 53 17.88 -10.39 5.84
CA PRO A 53 18.65 -9.15 5.83
C PRO A 53 18.79 -8.55 4.43
N ILE A 54 18.62 -7.24 4.31
CA ILE A 54 18.62 -6.55 3.01
C ILE A 54 20.00 -6.62 2.36
N GLU A 55 21.07 -6.50 3.15
CA GLU A 55 22.46 -6.58 2.72
C GLU A 55 22.79 -7.91 2.01
N THR A 56 22.08 -8.99 2.35
CA THR A 56 22.30 -10.31 1.76
C THR A 56 21.41 -10.56 0.54
N PHE A 57 20.19 -9.99 0.53
CA PHE A 57 19.14 -10.39 -0.43
C PHE A 57 18.59 -9.26 -1.32
N GLY A 58 18.97 -8.01 -1.07
CA GLY A 58 18.45 -6.84 -1.79
C GLY A 58 19.44 -5.67 -1.94
N GLY A 59 20.72 -5.87 -1.59
CA GLY A 59 21.78 -4.89 -1.81
C GLY A 59 22.05 -4.65 -3.30
N PHE A 60 22.74 -3.57 -3.64
CA PHE A 60 23.16 -3.36 -5.03
C PHE A 60 24.33 -4.28 -5.40
N GLU A 61 25.09 -4.73 -4.41
CA GLU A 61 26.29 -5.56 -4.55
C GLU A 61 25.98 -7.01 -4.95
N ILE A 62 24.71 -7.42 -4.91
CA ILE A 62 24.26 -8.78 -5.26
C ILE A 62 23.77 -8.91 -6.71
N PHE A 63 23.84 -7.83 -7.50
CA PHE A 63 23.53 -7.80 -8.95
C PHE A 63 24.82 -7.70 -9.77
#